data_AF-A0A011UZJ9-F1
#
_entry.id   AF-A0A011UZJ9-F1
#
_cell.length_a   1.000
_cell.length_b   1.000
_cell.length_c   1.000
_cell.angle_alpha   90.00
_cell.angle_beta   90.00
_cell.angle_gamma   90.00
#
_symmetry.space_group_name_H-M   'P 1'
#
loop_
_entity.id
_entity.type
_entity.pdbx_description
1 polymer ?
#
loop_
_entity_poly.entity_id
_entity_poly.type
_entity_poly.pdbx_seq_one_letter_code
_entity_poly.pdbx_strand_id
1 'polypeptide(L)'
;MIAIEFGNKAFNVPQSEQTVYIVFDTKTRYADRKEFAEKAIEKMTLGYPDWRDELLAKMDLQPAKEEDIQFFIYGAAERMNENVTLDLDLENAHDFEAVMPVEWNDASYIFECGEMYVFYNWNTTC
;
A
#
# COMPACT_ATOMS: atom_id res chain seq x y z
N MET A 1 12.90 7.54 1.04
CA MET A 1 11.96 6.46 0.73
C MET A 1 12.43 5.20 1.41
N ILE A 2 11.63 4.70 2.33
CA ILE A 2 11.81 3.40 2.97
C ILE A 2 10.69 2.50 2.45
N ALA A 3 11.02 1.26 2.12
CA ALA A 3 10.06 0.25 1.70
C ALA A 3 10.17 -0.96 2.63
N ILE A 4 9.03 -1.46 3.09
CA ILE A 4 8.92 -2.60 4.00
C ILE A 4 7.92 -3.59 3.41
N GLU A 5 8.28 -4.87 3.43
CA GLU A 5 7.45 -5.95 2.92
C GLU A 5 7.18 -6.98 4.02
N PHE A 6 5.92 -7.37 4.17
CA PHE A 6 5.44 -8.38 5.11
C PHE A 6 4.78 -9.53 4.34
N GLY A 7 5.43 -10.68 4.28
CA GLY A 7 4.87 -11.89 3.65
C GLY A 7 4.04 -12.75 4.62
N ASN A 8 3.48 -13.86 4.13
CA ASN A 8 2.47 -14.73 4.78
C ASN A 8 2.66 -15.00 6.27
N LYS A 9 3.90 -15.19 6.74
CA LYS A 9 4.20 -15.51 8.15
C LYS A 9 3.93 -14.34 9.10
N ALA A 10 3.84 -13.14 8.54
CA ALA A 10 3.45 -11.94 9.24
C ALA A 10 1.95 -11.87 9.50
N PHE A 11 1.12 -12.84 9.09
CA PHE A 11 -0.32 -12.83 9.34
C PHE A 11 -0.76 -13.98 10.27
N ASN A 12 -1.77 -13.75 11.09
CA ASN A 12 -2.37 -14.71 12.03
C ASN A 12 -3.51 -15.54 11.39
N VAL A 13 -3.75 -15.36 10.10
CA VAL A 13 -4.74 -16.10 9.31
C VAL A 13 -4.06 -17.12 8.39
N PRO A 14 -4.53 -18.39 8.33
CA PRO A 14 -3.90 -19.45 7.55
C PRO A 14 -4.29 -19.44 6.06
N GLN A 15 -4.63 -18.28 5.50
CA GLN A 15 -5.12 -18.16 4.12
C GLN A 15 -3.99 -18.20 3.08
N SER A 16 -4.37 -18.10 1.81
CA SER A 16 -3.53 -17.87 0.61
C SER A 16 -2.33 -16.96 0.87
N GLU A 17 -1.30 -17.00 0.02
CA GLU A 17 -0.13 -16.14 0.22
C GLU A 17 -0.57 -14.67 0.24
N GLN A 18 -0.31 -13.96 1.33
CA GLN A 18 -0.63 -12.55 1.55
C GLN A 18 0.67 -11.78 1.70
N THR A 19 0.82 -10.72 0.92
CA THR A 19 1.93 -9.79 1.07
C THR A 19 1.42 -8.37 1.22
N VAL A 20 1.99 -7.63 2.17
CA VAL A 20 1.79 -6.20 2.31
C VAL A 20 3.11 -5.49 2.04
N TYR A 21 3.08 -4.55 1.10
CA TYR A 21 4.21 -3.71 0.73
C TYR A 21 3.89 -2.25 1.05
N ILE A 22 4.69 -1.64 1.93
CA ILE A 22 4.51 -0.27 2.39
C ILE A 22 5.72 0.56 2.00
N VAL A 23 5.47 1.70 1.36
CA VAL A 23 6.49 2.70 1.04
C VAL A 23 6.12 4.02 1.69
N PHE A 24 7.08 4.68 2.33
CA PHE A 24 6.87 6.03 2.85
C PHE A 24 8.08 6.91 2.62
N ASP A 25 7.81 8.19 2.40
CA ASP A 25 8.82 9.23 2.25
C ASP A 25 8.23 10.62 2.50
N THR A 26 9.10 11.61 2.70
CA THR A 26 8.66 12.99 2.90
C THR A 26 8.03 13.57 1.62
N LYS A 27 6.92 14.30 1.78
CA LYS A 27 6.20 14.98 0.69
C LYS A 27 7.10 15.95 -0.08
N THR A 28 8.05 16.59 0.59
CA THR A 28 8.96 17.60 0.02
C THR A 28 9.84 17.11 -1.14
N ARG A 29 9.92 15.80 -1.36
CA ARG A 29 10.72 15.18 -2.43
C ARG A 29 9.95 14.93 -3.73
N TYR A 30 8.65 15.20 -3.73
CA TYR A 30 7.75 14.92 -4.84
C TYR A 30 6.93 16.16 -5.15
N ALA A 31 6.58 16.35 -6.42
CA ALA A 31 5.73 17.43 -6.88
C ALA A 31 4.29 17.23 -6.40
N ASP A 32 3.83 15.97 -6.40
CA ASP A 32 2.49 15.58 -5.97
C ASP A 32 2.43 14.09 -5.55
N ARG A 33 1.24 13.64 -5.14
CA ARG A 33 0.95 12.23 -4.80
C ARG A 33 1.17 11.29 -5.96
N LYS A 34 0.90 11.72 -7.20
CA LYS A 34 1.04 10.89 -8.39
C LYS A 34 2.51 10.54 -8.63
N GLU A 35 3.41 11.52 -8.58
CA GLU A 35 4.85 11.26 -8.71
C GLU A 35 5.33 10.30 -7.62
N PHE A 36 4.86 10.46 -6.38
CA PHE A 36 5.20 9.52 -5.31
C PHE A 36 4.67 8.10 -5.60
N ALA A 37 3.43 7.93 -6.05
CA ALA A 37 2.85 6.64 -6.42
C ALA A 37 3.65 5.95 -7.54
N GLU A 38 4.04 6.70 -8.57
CA GLU A 38 4.88 6.18 -9.66
C GLU A 38 6.24 5.67 -9.13
N LYS A 39 6.87 6.42 -8.22
CA LYS A 39 8.12 5.99 -7.57
C LYS A 39 7.95 4.80 -6.65
N ALA A 40 6.84 4.69 -5.94
CA ALA A 40 6.54 3.52 -5.13
C ALA A 40 6.36 2.26 -6.00
N ILE A 41 5.64 2.37 -7.12
CA ILE A 41 5.48 1.27 -8.09
C ILE A 41 6.84 0.86 -8.67
N GLU A 42 7.68 1.82 -9.07
CA GLU A 42 9.05 1.55 -9.54
C GLU A 42 9.89 0.76 -8.52
N LYS A 43 9.71 1.03 -7.22
CA LYS A 43 10.42 0.31 -6.16
C LYS A 43 9.86 -1.10 -5.93
N MET A 44 8.54 -1.24 -5.90
CA MET A 44 7.86 -2.52 -5.73
C MET A 44 8.20 -3.50 -6.87
N THR A 45 8.37 -2.98 -8.07
CA THR A 45 8.63 -3.76 -9.30
C THR A 45 10.10 -3.79 -9.70
N LEU A 46 11.02 -3.49 -8.77
CA LEU A 46 12.46 -3.49 -9.08
C LEU A 46 12.91 -4.88 -9.56
N GLY A 47 13.40 -4.95 -10.80
CA GLY A 47 13.78 -6.21 -11.45
C GLY A 47 12.70 -6.84 -12.34
N TYR A 48 11.50 -6.24 -12.41
CA TYR A 48 10.35 -6.71 -13.18
C TYR A 48 9.78 -5.57 -14.06
N PRO A 49 10.49 -5.15 -15.12
CA PRO A 49 10.15 -3.95 -15.90
C PRO A 49 8.81 -4.04 -16.64
N ASP A 50 8.44 -5.22 -17.13
CA ASP A 50 7.16 -5.39 -17.84
C ASP A 50 5.97 -5.17 -16.90
N TRP A 51 6.10 -5.66 -15.66
CA TRP A 51 5.10 -5.44 -14.60
C TRP A 51 5.04 -3.98 -14.17
N ARG A 52 6.18 -3.30 -14.07
CA ARG A 52 6.21 -1.86 -13.79
C ARG A 52 5.34 -1.10 -14.81
N ASP A 53 5.57 -1.33 -16.10
CA ASP A 53 4.90 -0.58 -17.16
C ASP A 53 3.39 -0.87 -17.18
N GLU A 54 2.99 -2.12 -16.90
CA GLU A 54 1.59 -2.50 -16.75
C GLU A 54 0.91 -1.77 -15.58
N LEU A 55 1.53 -1.78 -14.39
CA LEU A 55 0.94 -1.15 -13.20
C LEU A 55 0.86 0.38 -13.37
N LEU A 56 1.89 1.01 -13.95
CA LEU A 56 1.87 2.45 -14.23
C LEU A 56 0.76 2.82 -15.24
N ALA A 57 0.49 1.98 -16.23
CA ALA A 57 -0.58 2.22 -17.21
C ALA A 57 -1.99 2.06 -16.61
N LYS A 58 -2.15 1.22 -15.58
CA LYS A 58 -3.41 0.98 -14.87
C LYS A 58 -3.64 1.93 -13.69
N MET A 59 -2.65 2.76 -13.36
CA MET A 59 -2.73 3.65 -12.22
C MET A 59 -3.90 4.64 -12.38
N ASP A 60 -4.81 4.63 -11.41
CA ASP A 60 -6.01 5.44 -11.41
C ASP A 60 -6.25 5.98 -9.99
N LEU A 61 -5.81 7.22 -9.75
CA LEU A 61 -5.92 7.92 -8.46
C LEU A 61 -7.36 8.37 -8.25
N GLN A 62 -8.17 7.50 -7.62
CA GLN A 62 -9.55 7.79 -7.28
C GLN A 62 -9.73 7.81 -5.75
N PRO A 63 -10.61 8.66 -5.20
CA PRO A 63 -10.93 8.61 -3.78
C PRO A 63 -11.29 7.19 -3.33
N ALA A 64 -10.61 6.69 -2.30
CA ALA A 64 -10.85 5.36 -1.77
C ALA A 64 -12.19 5.30 -1.01
N LYS A 65 -12.86 4.15 -1.08
CA LYS A 65 -14.07 3.92 -0.28
C LYS A 65 -13.70 3.61 1.15
N GLU A 66 -14.44 4.18 2.09
CA GLU A 66 -14.16 4.01 3.51
C GLU A 66 -14.22 2.55 3.98
N GLU A 67 -15.15 1.76 3.45
CA GLU A 67 -15.26 0.32 3.73
C GLU A 67 -14.00 -0.44 3.31
N ASP A 68 -13.42 -0.09 2.16
CA ASP A 68 -12.21 -0.75 1.66
C ASP A 68 -11.00 -0.38 2.52
N ILE A 69 -10.89 0.89 2.97
CA ILE A 69 -9.84 1.35 3.88
C ILE A 69 -9.92 0.57 5.21
N GLN A 70 -11.12 0.44 5.79
CA GLN A 70 -11.34 -0.32 7.02
C GLN A 70 -10.89 -1.78 6.88
N PHE A 71 -11.18 -2.41 5.74
CA PHE A 71 -10.81 -3.79 5.51
C PHE A 71 -9.31 -3.97 5.22
N PHE A 72 -8.77 -3.22 4.26
CA PHE A 72 -7.43 -3.46 3.70
C PHE A 72 -6.31 -2.77 4.46
N ILE A 73 -6.57 -1.73 5.26
CA ILE A 73 -5.51 -1.03 6.00
C ILE A 73 -5.63 -1.38 7.48
N TYR A 74 -6.76 -1.05 8.09
CA TYR A 74 -6.99 -1.30 9.52
C TYR A 74 -7.10 -2.79 9.82
N GLY A 75 -7.96 -3.52 9.08
CA GLY A 75 -8.12 -4.96 9.24
C GLY A 75 -6.86 -5.77 8.91
N ALA A 76 -5.98 -5.27 8.03
CA ALA A 76 -4.69 -5.90 7.75
C ALA A 76 -3.77 -5.84 8.95
N ALA A 77 -3.67 -4.65 9.56
CA ALA A 77 -2.86 -4.42 10.75
C ALA A 77 -3.27 -5.34 11.89
N GLU A 78 -4.58 -5.52 12.12
CA GLU A 78 -5.11 -6.46 13.11
C GLU A 78 -4.81 -7.94 12.80
N ARG A 79 -4.73 -8.30 11.52
CA ARG A 79 -4.39 -9.67 11.10
C ARG A 79 -2.90 -9.94 11.14
N MET A 80 -2.04 -8.93 11.34
CA MET A 80 -0.61 -9.18 11.42
C MET A 80 -0.23 -9.91 12.73
N ASN A 81 0.85 -10.68 12.67
CA ASN A 81 1.38 -11.52 13.72
C ASN A 81 1.78 -10.64 14.91
N GLU A 82 1.63 -11.13 16.15
CA GLU A 82 2.01 -10.40 17.36
C GLU A 82 3.48 -9.94 17.38
N ASN A 83 4.32 -10.52 16.51
CA ASN A 83 5.72 -10.11 16.30
C ASN A 83 5.89 -8.85 15.44
N VAL A 84 4.84 -8.37 14.78
CA VAL A 84 4.84 -7.13 13.99
C VAL A 84 4.04 -6.08 14.75
N THR A 85 4.72 -5.15 15.40
CA THR A 85 4.08 -3.95 15.94
C THR A 85 4.02 -2.91 14.85
N LEU A 86 2.82 -2.68 14.31
CA LEU A 86 2.57 -1.64 13.34
C LEU A 86 1.98 -0.42 14.05
N ASP A 87 2.83 0.50 14.49
CA ASP A 87 2.42 1.79 15.06
C ASP A 87 2.20 2.79 13.91
N LEU A 88 1.13 2.59 13.15
CA LEU A 88 0.68 3.60 12.20
C LEU A 88 -0.15 4.60 12.99
N ASP A 89 0.31 5.85 13.02
CA ASP A 89 -0.50 7.00 13.43
C ASP A 89 -1.58 7.29 12.36
N LEU A 90 -2.53 6.35 12.25
CA LEU A 90 -3.62 6.38 11.28
C LEU A 90 -4.65 7.45 11.63
N GLU A 91 -4.67 7.95 12.87
CA GLU A 91 -5.51 9.08 13.25
C GLU A 91 -5.13 10.35 12.47
N ASN A 92 -3.87 10.46 12.06
CA ASN A 92 -3.37 11.52 11.19
C ASN A 92 -3.34 11.13 9.70
N ALA A 93 -3.81 9.92 9.34
CA ALA A 93 -3.90 9.48 7.96
C ALA A 93 -5.16 10.04 7.27
N HIS A 94 -4.98 10.66 6.10
CA HIS A 94 -6.05 11.31 5.35
C HIS A 94 -5.79 11.26 3.84
N ASP A 95 -6.77 11.72 3.06
CA ASP A 95 -6.71 11.76 1.58
C ASP A 95 -6.36 10.42 0.94
N PHE A 96 -7.05 9.37 1.38
CA PHE A 96 -6.89 8.04 0.81
C PHE A 96 -7.39 8.00 -0.64
N GLU A 97 -6.49 7.64 -1.54
CA GLU A 97 -6.77 7.38 -2.95
C GLU A 97 -6.40 5.93 -3.27
N ALA A 98 -7.27 5.23 -3.98
CA ALA A 98 -6.89 3.98 -4.63
C ALA A 98 -5.87 4.33 -5.72
N VAL A 99 -4.75 3.61 -5.77
CA VAL A 99 -3.73 3.75 -6.83
C VAL A 99 -4.09 2.89 -8.03
N MET A 100 -4.76 1.76 -7.78
CA MET A 100 -5.33 0.88 -8.79
C MET A 100 -6.74 0.49 -8.35
N PRO A 101 -7.63 0.12 -9.29
CA PRO A 101 -8.93 -0.42 -8.93
C PRO A 101 -8.78 -1.59 -7.96
N VAL A 102 -9.56 -1.56 -6.88
CA VAL A 102 -9.60 -2.65 -5.91
C VAL A 102 -10.19 -3.88 -6.59
N GLU A 103 -9.43 -4.97 -6.58
CA GLU A 103 -9.93 -6.28 -6.95
C GLU A 103 -10.19 -7.09 -5.67
N TRP A 104 -10.90 -8.22 -5.79
CA TRP A 104 -11.48 -8.92 -4.62
C TRP A 104 -10.45 -9.24 -3.52
N ASN A 105 -9.20 -9.40 -3.91
CA ASN A 105 -8.10 -9.92 -3.11
C ASN A 105 -6.85 -9.03 -3.12
N ASP A 106 -6.87 -7.92 -3.87
CA ASP A 106 -5.73 -7.03 -4.09
C ASP A 106 -6.17 -5.58 -3.98
N ALA A 107 -5.44 -4.78 -3.22
CA ALA A 107 -5.72 -3.36 -3.04
C ALA A 107 -4.44 -2.54 -2.98
N SER A 108 -4.45 -1.36 -3.60
CA SER A 108 -3.32 -0.42 -3.58
C SER A 108 -3.82 0.97 -3.27
N TYR A 109 -3.28 1.58 -2.23
CA TYR A 109 -3.66 2.89 -1.75
C TYR A 109 -2.46 3.81 -1.63
N ILE A 110 -2.75 5.10 -1.74
CA ILE A 110 -1.88 6.18 -1.35
C ILE A 110 -2.64 7.09 -0.39
N PHE A 111 -1.97 7.57 0.64
CA PHE A 111 -2.53 8.50 1.60
C PHE A 111 -1.44 9.35 2.24
N GLU A 112 -1.86 10.40 2.94
CA GLU A 112 -0.99 11.32 3.64
C GLU A 112 -1.00 11.03 5.14
N CYS A 113 0.17 11.01 5.77
CA CYS A 113 0.29 10.90 7.23
C CYS A 113 1.36 11.89 7.70
N GLY A 114 0.93 13.00 8.31
CA GLY A 114 1.81 14.11 8.65
C GLY A 114 2.54 14.68 7.43
N GLU A 115 3.87 14.77 7.50
CA GLU A 115 4.73 15.28 6.40
C GLU A 115 5.15 14.18 5.40
N MET A 116 4.50 13.01 5.44
CA MET A 116 4.81 11.87 4.60
C MET A 116 3.70 11.52 3.63
N TYR A 117 4.11 11.05 2.45
CA TYR A 117 3.27 10.21 1.62
C TYR A 117 3.49 8.75 2.01
N VAL A 118 2.41 7.97 2.01
CA VAL A 118 2.42 6.53 2.25
C VAL A 118 1.75 5.84 1.08
N PHE A 119 2.44 4.87 0.50
CA PHE A 119 1.90 3.92 -0.47
C PHE A 119 1.77 2.58 0.24
N TYR A 120 0.61 1.96 0.08
CA TYR A 120 0.27 0.69 0.70
C TYR A 120 -0.27 -0.23 -0.39
N ASN A 121 0.36 -1.37 -0.60
CA ASN A 121 -0.14 -2.43 -1.46
C ASN A 121 -0.37 -3.67 -0.62
N TRP A 122 -1.57 -4.23 -0.67
CA TRP A 122 -1.86 -5.57 -0.20
C TRP A 122 -2.18 -6.40 -1.44
N ASN A 123 -1.46 -7.49 -1.61
CA ASN A 123 -1.84 -8.56 -2.53
C ASN A 123 -2.13 -9.89 -1.84
N THR A 124 -3.02 -10.69 -2.43
CA THR A 124 -3.16 -12.10 -2.04
C THR A 124 -3.15 -12.99 -3.27
N THR A 125 -2.21 -13.93 -3.34
CA THR A 125 -2.17 -14.91 -4.42
C THR A 125 -2.97 -16.15 -4.02
N CYS A 126 -4.05 -16.41 -4.76
CA CYS A 126 -4.91 -17.57 -4.59
C CYS A 126 -4.20 -18.88 -4.95
#